data_AF-A0A7W0K2N6-F1
#
_entry.id   AF-A0A7W0K2N6-F1
#
_cell.length_a   1.000
_cell.length_b   1.000
_cell.length_c   1.000
_cell.angle_alpha   90.00
_cell.angle_beta   90.00
_cell.angle_gamma   90.00
#
_symmetry.space_group_name_H-M   'P 1'
#
loop_
_entity.id
_entity.type
_entity.pdbx_description
1 polymer ?
#
loop_
_entity_poly.entity_id
_entity_poly.type
_entity_poly.pdbx_seq_one_letter_code
_entity_poly.pdbx_strand_id
1 'polypeptide(L)'
;MTQGKHSLELIPAVDLLGEGVVRLERGDFDRIVAREADPVALVKRFVEAGARLVHVVDLDGARSGRVRPELVRRLAVVAAPARIQASGGVRSLADAERLLEAGADRVVVGTAAFAAPRALERYAAALDGRLVVAVDVRAGRVVTRGWSLETEMTAEEAAERCAAAGVSRILCTSVDRDGTLAGPHLELLTRVRERSGVPVLAAGGIRSQADLVAVEGLGCEGAIVGRALLEGRLPLSTLAAHG
;
A
#
# COMPACT_ATOMS: atom_id res chain seq x y z
N MET A 1 27.52 7.09 -17.73
CA MET A 1 26.34 6.28 -17.42
C MET A 1 25.37 7.16 -16.66
N THR A 2 24.39 7.74 -17.34
CA THR A 2 23.37 8.61 -16.75
C THR A 2 22.39 7.73 -15.98
N GLN A 3 22.60 7.59 -14.67
CA GLN A 3 21.56 7.12 -13.74
C GLN A 3 20.38 8.09 -13.91
N GLY A 4 19.31 7.64 -14.56
CA GLY A 4 18.06 8.38 -14.58
C GLY A 4 17.65 8.61 -13.14
N LYS A 5 17.42 9.87 -12.76
CA LYS A 5 17.01 10.25 -11.41
C LYS A 5 15.62 9.66 -11.18
N HIS A 6 15.55 8.44 -10.64
CA HIS A 6 14.28 7.84 -10.22
C HIS A 6 13.72 8.71 -9.10
N SER A 7 12.62 9.42 -9.40
CA SER A 7 11.92 10.22 -8.41
C SER A 7 10.95 9.33 -7.66
N LEU A 8 10.94 9.45 -6.33
CA LEU A 8 10.00 8.73 -5.46
C LEU A 8 8.56 9.20 -5.69
N GLU A 9 7.65 8.27 -6.06
CA GLU A 9 6.20 8.56 -6.16
C GLU A 9 5.56 8.63 -4.76
N LEU A 10 4.95 9.76 -4.41
CA LEU A 10 4.21 9.90 -3.15
C LEU A 10 2.74 9.48 -3.34
N ILE A 11 2.32 8.44 -2.64
CA ILE A 11 1.01 7.80 -2.81
C ILE A 11 0.18 8.05 -1.53
N PRO A 12 -0.83 8.94 -1.54
CA PRO A 12 -1.68 9.15 -0.39
C PRO A 12 -2.57 7.92 -0.13
N ALA A 13 -2.76 7.60 1.15
CA ALA A 13 -3.58 6.47 1.59
C ALA A 13 -4.96 6.90 2.11
N VAL A 14 -5.97 6.14 1.73
CA VAL A 14 -7.36 6.25 2.22
C VAL A 14 -7.76 4.90 2.79
N ASP A 15 -7.79 4.77 4.12
CA ASP A 15 -8.25 3.56 4.80
C ASP A 15 -9.73 3.70 5.14
N LEU A 16 -10.55 2.72 4.76
CA LEU A 16 -12.00 2.78 4.79
C LEU A 16 -12.57 1.80 5.80
N LEU A 17 -13.38 2.30 6.71
CA LEU A 17 -14.16 1.52 7.68
C LEU A 17 -15.62 1.97 7.62
N GLY A 18 -16.51 1.07 7.22
CA GLY A 18 -17.86 1.40 6.77
C GLY A 18 -17.80 2.25 5.49
N GLU A 19 -18.48 3.40 5.53
CA GLU A 19 -18.47 4.41 4.46
C GLU A 19 -17.53 5.59 4.75
N GLY A 20 -16.85 5.59 5.90
CA GLY A 20 -15.96 6.68 6.33
C GLY A 20 -14.48 6.34 6.18
N VAL A 21 -13.65 7.37 6.24
CA VAL A 21 -12.19 7.25 6.28
C VAL A 21 -11.75 7.21 7.73
N VAL A 22 -10.85 6.29 8.05
CA VAL A 22 -10.22 6.20 9.36
C VAL A 22 -8.71 6.14 9.21
N ARG A 23 -8.00 6.39 10.31
CA ARG A 23 -6.63 5.93 10.46
C ARG A 23 -6.50 5.18 11.77
N LEU A 24 -5.87 4.01 11.71
CA LEU A 24 -5.60 3.18 12.87
C LEU A 24 -4.14 3.36 13.32
N GLU A 25 -3.90 3.28 14.62
CA GLU A 25 -2.55 3.05 15.14
C GLU A 25 -2.22 1.56 15.02
N ARG A 26 -1.19 1.19 14.26
CA ARG A 26 -0.72 -0.20 14.10
C ARG A 26 -1.81 -1.20 13.66
N GLY A 27 -2.82 -0.71 12.94
CA GLY A 27 -3.95 -1.52 12.45
C GLY A 27 -4.92 -1.96 13.55
N ASP A 28 -4.82 -1.39 14.74
CA ASP A 28 -5.72 -1.67 15.86
C ASP A 28 -7.05 -0.91 15.68
N PHE A 29 -8.13 -1.67 15.47
CA PHE A 29 -9.48 -1.13 15.24
C PHE A 29 -10.04 -0.38 16.44
N ASP A 30 -9.53 -0.63 17.65
CA ASP A 30 -9.91 0.07 18.86
C ASP A 30 -9.11 1.38 19.05
N ARG A 31 -8.09 1.62 18.21
CA ARG A 31 -7.21 2.81 18.26
C ARG A 31 -7.31 3.65 16.99
N ILE A 32 -8.46 4.28 16.80
CA ILE A 32 -8.67 5.22 15.69
C ILE A 32 -8.04 6.58 16.05
N VAL A 33 -7.00 6.97 15.30
CA VAL A 33 -6.21 8.20 15.53
C VAL A 33 -6.61 9.37 14.63
N ALA A 34 -7.34 9.11 13.54
CA ALA A 34 -7.94 10.13 12.69
C ALA A 34 -9.21 9.60 12.03
N ARG A 35 -10.13 10.51 11.68
CA ARG A 35 -11.36 10.21 10.94
C ARG A 35 -11.64 11.34 9.96
N GLU A 36 -12.16 10.98 8.79
CA GLU A 36 -12.72 11.90 7.81
C GLU A 36 -14.03 11.28 7.30
N ALA A 37 -15.08 12.09 7.13
CA ALA A 37 -16.41 11.55 6.89
C ALA A 37 -16.61 11.12 5.44
N ASP A 38 -16.02 11.84 4.49
CA ASP A 38 -16.28 11.67 3.07
C ASP A 38 -15.02 11.19 2.31
N PRO A 39 -14.95 9.89 1.94
CA PRO A 39 -13.84 9.37 1.17
C PRO A 39 -13.77 9.95 -0.25
N VAL A 40 -14.89 10.35 -0.85
CA VAL A 40 -14.91 10.99 -2.16
C VAL A 40 -14.28 12.38 -2.08
N ALA A 41 -14.65 13.18 -1.08
CA ALA A 41 -14.06 14.49 -0.87
C ALA A 41 -12.55 14.41 -0.61
N LEU A 42 -12.10 13.43 0.19
CA LEU A 42 -10.69 13.23 0.47
C LEU A 42 -9.89 12.85 -0.79
N VAL A 43 -10.39 11.90 -1.59
CA VAL A 43 -9.74 11.52 -2.87
C VAL A 43 -9.63 12.72 -3.80
N LYS A 44 -10.69 13.52 -3.95
CA LYS A 44 -10.65 14.75 -4.77
C LYS A 44 -9.57 15.72 -4.30
N ARG A 45 -9.49 15.97 -2.99
CA ARG A 45 -8.44 16.84 -2.41
C ARG A 45 -7.03 16.34 -2.72
N PHE A 46 -6.81 15.02 -2.68
CA PHE A 46 -5.51 14.46 -3.05
C PHE A 46 -5.18 14.65 -4.53
N VAL A 47 -6.15 14.45 -5.42
CA VAL A 47 -5.97 14.65 -6.87
C VAL A 47 -5.74 16.11 -7.21
N GLU A 48 -6.54 17.02 -6.64
CA GLU A 48 -6.38 18.48 -6.79
C GLU A 48 -5.00 18.95 -6.29
N ALA A 49 -4.45 18.28 -5.27
CA ALA A 49 -3.12 18.55 -4.74
C ALA A 49 -1.98 17.90 -5.54
N GLY A 50 -2.29 17.14 -6.60
CA GLY A 50 -1.31 16.58 -7.53
C GLY A 50 -1.04 15.08 -7.40
N ALA A 51 -1.82 14.33 -6.62
CA ALA A 51 -1.65 12.87 -6.55
C ALA A 51 -1.95 12.21 -7.91
N ARG A 52 -1.05 11.34 -8.38
CA ARG A 52 -1.22 10.56 -9.62
C ARG A 52 -1.70 9.13 -9.40
N LEU A 53 -1.60 8.66 -8.18
CA LEU A 53 -2.09 7.38 -7.71
C LEU A 53 -2.56 7.55 -6.26
N VAL A 54 -3.74 7.02 -5.93
CA VAL A 54 -4.24 6.97 -4.56
C VAL A 54 -4.32 5.51 -4.11
N HIS A 55 -3.78 5.23 -2.92
CA HIS A 55 -3.89 3.91 -2.30
C HIS A 55 -5.16 3.83 -1.47
N VAL A 56 -6.05 2.90 -1.80
CA VAL A 56 -7.32 2.71 -1.11
C VAL A 56 -7.32 1.37 -0.41
N VAL A 57 -7.56 1.35 0.90
CA VAL A 57 -7.62 0.13 1.71
C VAL A 57 -9.04 -0.04 2.26
N ASP A 58 -9.72 -1.09 1.84
CA ASP A 58 -10.97 -1.52 2.44
C ASP A 58 -10.69 -2.38 3.70
N LEU A 59 -10.79 -1.78 4.89
CA LEU A 59 -10.51 -2.46 6.15
C LEU A 59 -11.60 -3.50 6.51
N ASP A 60 -12.86 -3.23 6.17
CA ASP A 60 -13.94 -4.21 6.32
C ASP A 60 -13.72 -5.40 5.40
N GLY A 61 -13.29 -5.13 4.17
CA GLY A 61 -12.90 -6.17 3.22
C GLY A 61 -11.71 -6.97 3.72
N ALA A 62 -10.66 -6.32 4.24
CA ALA A 62 -9.50 -6.98 4.81
C ALA A 62 -9.88 -7.97 5.93
N ARG A 63 -10.83 -7.57 6.80
CA ARG A 63 -11.34 -8.39 7.90
C ARG A 63 -12.27 -9.52 7.43
N SER A 64 -13.24 -9.20 6.58
CA SER A 64 -14.26 -10.15 6.11
C SER A 64 -13.77 -11.10 5.02
N GLY A 65 -12.68 -10.75 4.33
CA GLY A 65 -12.20 -11.45 3.14
C GLY A 65 -13.10 -11.28 1.92
N ARG A 66 -13.84 -10.17 1.84
CA ARG A 66 -14.72 -9.85 0.71
C ARG A 66 -14.34 -8.49 0.13
N VAL A 67 -14.18 -8.41 -1.19
CA VAL A 67 -13.94 -7.14 -1.87
C VAL A 67 -15.25 -6.33 -2.03
N ARG A 68 -15.14 -5.00 -2.09
CA ARG A 68 -16.23 -4.07 -2.44
C ARG A 68 -15.94 -3.32 -3.77
N PRO A 69 -16.16 -3.95 -4.94
CA PRO A 69 -15.89 -3.31 -6.23
C PRO A 69 -16.67 -2.01 -6.44
N GLU A 70 -17.88 -1.90 -5.92
CA GLU A 70 -18.73 -0.71 -6.03
C GLU A 70 -18.10 0.52 -5.37
N LEU A 71 -17.43 0.31 -4.23
CA LEU A 71 -16.68 1.34 -3.53
C LEU A 71 -15.48 1.80 -4.37
N VAL A 72 -14.71 0.86 -4.93
CA VAL A 72 -13.59 1.17 -5.82
C VAL A 72 -14.05 1.94 -7.05
N ARG A 73 -15.15 1.53 -7.68
CA ARG A 73 -15.74 2.22 -8.83
C ARG A 73 -16.10 3.67 -8.51
N ARG A 74 -16.74 3.91 -7.38
CA ARG A 74 -17.11 5.25 -6.93
C ARG A 74 -15.89 6.15 -6.73
N LEU A 75 -14.81 5.61 -6.14
CA LEU A 75 -13.57 6.36 -5.90
C LEU A 75 -12.75 6.56 -7.19
N ALA A 76 -12.72 5.59 -8.09
CA ALA A 76 -12.02 5.69 -9.36
C ALA A 76 -12.59 6.80 -10.25
N VAL A 77 -13.93 6.99 -10.27
CA VAL A 77 -14.58 8.06 -11.02
C VAL A 77 -14.10 9.45 -10.57
N VAL A 78 -13.94 9.67 -9.27
CA VAL A 78 -13.51 10.97 -8.73
C VAL A 78 -11.99 11.12 -8.66
N ALA A 79 -11.25 10.02 -8.80
CA ALA A 79 -9.80 10.03 -8.85
C ALA A 79 -9.27 10.49 -10.20
N ALA A 80 -10.01 10.27 -11.29
CA ALA A 80 -9.54 10.57 -12.65
C ALA A 80 -9.08 12.04 -12.81
N PRO A 81 -7.92 12.31 -13.42
CA PRO A 81 -7.08 11.37 -14.20
C PRO A 81 -6.07 10.57 -13.36
N ALA A 82 -6.04 10.73 -12.04
CA ALA A 82 -5.24 9.89 -11.16
C ALA A 82 -5.78 8.45 -11.12
N ARG A 83 -4.90 7.54 -10.72
CA ARG A 83 -5.14 6.10 -10.69
C ARG A 83 -5.51 5.64 -9.28
N ILE A 84 -6.10 4.45 -9.16
CA ILE A 84 -6.38 3.80 -7.87
C ILE A 84 -5.55 2.52 -7.72
N GLN A 85 -4.86 2.39 -6.59
CA GLN A 85 -4.33 1.11 -6.10
C GLN A 85 -5.27 0.57 -5.01
N ALA A 86 -6.06 -0.46 -5.34
CA ALA A 86 -7.06 -1.02 -4.43
C ALA A 86 -6.49 -2.15 -3.57
N SER A 87 -6.87 -2.18 -2.29
CA SER A 87 -6.46 -3.17 -1.30
C SER A 87 -7.62 -3.53 -0.37
N GLY A 88 -7.52 -4.67 0.29
CA GLY A 88 -8.53 -5.16 1.25
C GLY A 88 -9.44 -6.24 0.67
N GLY A 89 -9.46 -7.41 1.31
CA GLY A 89 -10.43 -8.46 1.03
C GLY A 89 -10.14 -9.37 -0.17
N VAL A 90 -9.04 -9.17 -0.90
CA VAL A 90 -8.67 -10.03 -2.03
C VAL A 90 -8.25 -11.42 -1.53
N ARG A 91 -9.03 -12.46 -1.86
CA ARG A 91 -8.77 -13.86 -1.48
C ARG A 91 -8.56 -14.79 -2.68
N SER A 92 -8.92 -14.34 -3.88
CA SER A 92 -8.84 -15.10 -5.12
C SER A 92 -8.43 -14.22 -6.30
N LEU A 93 -8.15 -14.82 -7.45
CA LEU A 93 -7.93 -14.09 -8.70
C LEU A 93 -9.20 -13.36 -9.15
N ALA A 94 -10.36 -14.01 -9.02
CA ALA A 94 -11.65 -13.39 -9.35
C ALA A 94 -11.92 -12.13 -8.53
N ASP A 95 -11.50 -12.10 -7.25
CA ASP A 95 -11.61 -10.87 -6.44
C ASP A 95 -10.74 -9.74 -7.00
N ALA A 96 -9.51 -10.05 -7.40
CA ALA A 96 -8.60 -9.09 -8.01
C ALA A 96 -9.15 -8.56 -9.34
N GLU A 97 -9.64 -9.44 -10.20
CA GLU A 97 -10.26 -9.08 -11.48
C GLU A 97 -11.47 -8.15 -11.30
N ARG A 98 -12.35 -8.45 -10.34
CA ARG A 98 -13.50 -7.59 -10.02
C ARG A 98 -13.10 -6.19 -9.58
N LEU A 99 -11.99 -6.04 -8.85
CA LEU A 99 -11.48 -4.72 -8.46
C LEU A 99 -10.89 -3.96 -9.66
N LEU A 100 -10.18 -4.65 -10.56
CA LEU A 100 -9.66 -4.07 -11.79
C LEU A 100 -10.79 -3.64 -12.74
N GLU A 101 -11.81 -4.48 -12.93
CA GLU A 101 -13.02 -4.15 -13.69
C GLU A 101 -13.80 -2.98 -13.10
N ALA A 102 -13.71 -2.77 -11.79
CA ALA A 102 -14.29 -1.61 -11.12
C ALA A 102 -13.48 -0.31 -11.34
N GLY A 103 -12.31 -0.36 -11.99
CA GLY A 103 -11.50 0.81 -12.31
C GLY A 103 -10.25 0.99 -11.44
N ALA A 104 -9.86 -0.03 -10.65
CA ALA A 104 -8.52 -0.03 -10.09
C ALA A 104 -7.46 -0.19 -11.18
N ASP A 105 -6.39 0.60 -11.12
CA ASP A 105 -5.23 0.48 -12.02
C ASP A 105 -4.35 -0.71 -11.62
N ARG A 106 -4.21 -0.91 -10.30
CA ARG A 106 -3.50 -2.06 -9.71
C ARG A 106 -4.16 -2.51 -8.42
N VAL A 107 -3.93 -3.77 -8.06
CA VAL A 107 -4.52 -4.42 -6.88
C VAL A 107 -3.43 -4.93 -5.95
N VAL A 108 -3.69 -4.79 -4.64
CA VAL A 108 -2.80 -5.27 -3.59
C VAL A 108 -3.30 -6.61 -3.06
N VAL A 109 -2.41 -7.61 -3.09
CA VAL A 109 -2.69 -8.94 -2.55
C VAL A 109 -1.69 -9.24 -1.44
N GLY A 110 -2.16 -9.34 -0.21
CA GLY A 110 -1.35 -9.72 0.95
C GLY A 110 -1.50 -11.21 1.27
N THR A 111 -2.39 -11.53 2.22
CA THR A 111 -2.55 -12.90 2.75
C THR A 111 -2.70 -13.97 1.66
N ALA A 112 -3.50 -13.72 0.62
CA ALA A 112 -3.75 -14.72 -0.42
C ALA A 112 -2.52 -15.02 -1.29
N ALA A 113 -1.58 -14.09 -1.39
CA ALA A 113 -0.34 -14.28 -2.14
C ALA A 113 0.55 -15.36 -1.51
N PHE A 114 0.49 -15.51 -0.17
CA PHE A 114 1.31 -16.48 0.58
C PHE A 114 0.52 -17.68 1.11
N ALA A 115 -0.78 -17.78 0.79
CA ALA A 115 -1.67 -18.77 1.42
C ALA A 115 -1.51 -20.20 0.89
N ALA A 116 -0.93 -20.38 -0.29
CA ALA A 116 -0.80 -21.69 -0.92
C ALA A 116 0.46 -21.78 -1.79
N PRO A 117 0.97 -23.00 -2.03
CA PRO A 117 2.01 -23.20 -3.03
C PRO A 117 1.62 -22.60 -4.38
N ARG A 118 2.60 -21.99 -5.04
CA ARG A 118 2.47 -21.34 -6.34
C ARG A 118 1.45 -20.19 -6.43
N ALA A 119 0.95 -19.68 -5.29
CA ALA A 119 -0.04 -18.61 -5.31
C ALA A 119 0.50 -17.33 -5.95
N LEU A 120 1.74 -16.94 -5.60
CA LEU A 120 2.42 -15.78 -6.18
C LEU A 120 2.50 -15.88 -7.71
N GLU A 121 2.95 -17.02 -8.23
CA GLU A 121 3.12 -17.27 -9.66
C GLU A 121 1.79 -17.16 -10.41
N ARG A 122 0.71 -17.69 -9.82
CA ARG A 122 -0.64 -17.56 -10.40
C ARG A 122 -1.08 -16.10 -10.46
N TYR A 123 -0.88 -15.34 -9.39
CA TYR A 123 -1.24 -13.92 -9.35
C TYR A 123 -0.38 -13.08 -10.31
N ALA A 124 0.94 -13.30 -10.32
CA ALA A 124 1.87 -12.58 -11.16
C ALA A 124 1.55 -12.80 -12.65
N ALA A 125 1.32 -14.06 -13.05
CA ALA A 125 0.99 -14.39 -14.43
C ALA A 125 -0.36 -13.81 -14.89
N ALA A 126 -1.39 -13.84 -14.03
CA ALA A 126 -2.72 -13.41 -14.41
C ALA A 126 -2.91 -11.88 -14.41
N LEU A 127 -2.24 -11.17 -13.50
CA LEU A 127 -2.46 -9.73 -13.30
C LEU A 127 -1.44 -8.85 -14.01
N ASP A 128 -0.35 -9.42 -14.50
CA ASP A 128 0.70 -8.83 -15.37
C ASP A 128 0.89 -7.30 -15.22
N GLY A 129 1.84 -6.90 -14.37
CA GLY A 129 2.12 -5.48 -14.09
C GLY A 129 1.15 -4.79 -13.13
N ARG A 130 -0.07 -5.32 -12.96
CA ARG A 130 -1.12 -4.74 -12.09
C ARG A 130 -1.19 -5.37 -10.70
N LEU A 131 -0.31 -6.33 -10.40
CA LEU A 131 -0.15 -6.91 -9.06
C LEU A 131 0.82 -6.09 -8.22
N VAL A 132 0.40 -5.79 -6.98
CA VAL A 132 1.26 -5.38 -5.88
C VAL A 132 1.13 -6.42 -4.78
N VAL A 133 2.23 -7.02 -4.32
CA VAL A 133 2.20 -7.94 -3.18
C VAL A 133 2.46 -7.19 -1.89
N ALA A 134 1.55 -7.28 -0.92
CA ALA A 134 1.77 -6.71 0.41
C ALA A 134 2.61 -7.65 1.27
N VAL A 135 3.76 -7.16 1.70
CA VAL A 135 4.66 -7.75 2.69
C VAL A 135 4.58 -6.89 3.94
N ASP A 136 3.58 -7.20 4.78
CA ASP A 136 3.36 -6.51 6.04
C ASP A 136 4.18 -7.20 7.14
N VAL A 137 5.02 -6.44 7.84
CA VAL A 137 6.06 -6.98 8.71
C VAL A 137 5.91 -6.45 10.14
N ARG A 138 5.88 -7.37 11.10
CA ARG A 138 5.95 -7.10 12.54
C ARG A 138 7.12 -7.86 13.12
N ALA A 139 7.97 -7.19 13.88
CA ALA A 139 9.17 -7.81 14.49
C ALA A 139 10.02 -8.66 13.53
N GLY A 140 10.10 -8.27 12.24
CA GLY A 140 10.86 -8.98 11.19
C GLY A 140 10.14 -10.14 10.51
N ARG A 141 8.95 -10.52 10.97
CA ARG A 141 8.12 -11.58 10.40
C ARG A 141 6.90 -11.05 9.65
N VAL A 142 6.50 -11.76 8.60
CA VAL A 142 5.31 -11.44 7.82
C VAL A 142 4.07 -11.72 8.65
N VAL A 143 3.15 -10.75 8.69
CA VAL A 143 1.83 -10.89 9.29
C VAL A 143 0.75 -10.93 8.21
N THR A 144 -0.30 -11.71 8.46
CA THR A 144 -1.41 -11.91 7.54
C THR A 144 -2.75 -11.77 8.26
N ARG A 145 -3.87 -11.95 7.53
CA ARG A 145 -5.25 -11.85 8.03
C ARG A 145 -5.56 -10.51 8.72
N GLY A 146 -5.22 -9.39 8.06
CA GLY A 146 -5.40 -8.06 8.67
C GLY A 146 -4.49 -7.85 9.88
N TRP A 147 -3.25 -8.35 9.79
CA TRP A 147 -2.20 -8.24 10.81
C TRP A 147 -2.46 -8.99 12.12
N SER A 148 -3.45 -9.90 12.13
CA SER A 148 -3.81 -10.68 13.32
C SER A 148 -3.04 -12.00 13.44
N LEU A 149 -2.42 -12.48 12.36
CA LEU A 149 -1.69 -13.76 12.33
C LEU A 149 -0.24 -13.54 11.94
N GLU A 150 0.68 -13.76 12.88
CA GLU A 150 2.11 -13.84 12.61
C GLU A 150 2.45 -15.18 11.94
N THR A 151 3.41 -15.15 11.01
CA THR A 151 3.91 -16.33 10.31
C THR A 151 5.40 -16.48 10.56
N GLU A 152 5.95 -17.67 10.37
CA GLU A 152 7.41 -17.89 10.47
C GLU A 152 8.20 -17.26 9.30
N MET A 153 7.51 -16.80 8.25
CA MET A 153 8.15 -16.25 7.05
C MET A 153 8.78 -14.88 7.37
N THR A 154 10.05 -14.73 7.05
CA THR A 154 10.76 -13.45 7.17
C THR A 154 10.40 -12.52 6.00
N ALA A 155 10.67 -11.21 6.17
CA ALA A 155 10.47 -10.24 5.11
C ALA A 155 11.34 -10.52 3.87
N GLU A 156 12.56 -11.00 4.10
CA GLU A 156 13.55 -11.37 3.09
C GLU A 156 13.09 -12.59 2.30
N GLU A 157 12.63 -13.65 2.97
CA GLU A 157 12.07 -14.83 2.30
C GLU A 157 10.85 -14.47 1.46
N ALA A 158 9.97 -13.59 1.96
CA ALA A 158 8.83 -13.11 1.20
C ALA A 158 9.26 -12.33 -0.05
N ALA A 159 10.28 -11.48 0.09
CA ALA A 159 10.86 -10.70 -1.00
C ALA A 159 11.48 -11.59 -2.09
N GLU A 160 12.25 -12.62 -1.70
CA GLU A 160 12.84 -13.60 -2.60
C GLU A 160 11.77 -14.40 -3.36
N ARG A 161 10.72 -14.84 -2.66
CA ARG A 161 9.59 -15.53 -3.29
C ARG A 161 8.86 -14.65 -4.30
N CYS A 162 8.66 -13.37 -3.99
CA CYS A 162 8.05 -12.42 -4.92
C CYS A 162 8.90 -12.26 -6.19
N ALA A 163 10.21 -12.11 -6.03
CA ALA A 163 11.14 -12.00 -7.15
C ALA A 163 11.14 -13.26 -8.03
N ALA A 164 11.25 -14.43 -7.41
CA ALA A 164 11.23 -15.71 -8.11
C ALA A 164 9.92 -15.95 -8.90
N ALA A 165 8.80 -15.43 -8.39
CA ALA A 165 7.50 -15.54 -9.03
C ALA A 165 7.25 -14.47 -10.13
N GLY A 166 8.16 -13.52 -10.33
CA GLY A 166 7.98 -12.44 -11.31
C GLY A 166 7.00 -11.35 -10.87
N VAL A 167 6.83 -11.13 -9.57
CA VAL A 167 5.99 -10.06 -9.03
C VAL A 167 6.54 -8.70 -9.46
N SER A 168 5.66 -7.83 -9.95
CA SER A 168 6.05 -6.52 -10.48
C SER A 168 6.37 -5.49 -9.41
N ARG A 169 5.83 -5.65 -8.19
CA ARG A 169 5.98 -4.67 -7.10
C ARG A 169 5.67 -5.24 -5.73
N ILE A 170 6.45 -4.85 -4.74
CA ILE A 170 6.20 -5.14 -3.32
C ILE A 170 5.74 -3.87 -2.62
N LEU A 171 4.67 -3.97 -1.85
CA LEU A 171 4.34 -3.00 -0.80
C LEU A 171 4.87 -3.53 0.53
N CYS A 172 5.92 -2.88 1.07
CA CYS A 172 6.51 -3.26 2.33
C CYS A 172 6.03 -2.35 3.45
N THR A 173 5.23 -2.88 4.37
CA THR A 173 4.69 -2.12 5.51
C THR A 173 5.37 -2.53 6.80
N SER A 174 5.95 -1.57 7.53
CA SER A 174 6.33 -1.80 8.92
C SER A 174 5.10 -1.60 9.82
N VAL A 175 4.49 -2.70 10.25
CA VAL A 175 3.26 -2.68 11.04
C VAL A 175 3.45 -2.00 12.39
N ASP A 176 4.61 -2.19 13.03
CA ASP A 176 4.96 -1.57 14.31
C ASP A 176 5.02 -0.03 14.25
N ARG A 177 5.22 0.52 13.05
CA ARG A 177 5.32 1.96 12.81
C ARG A 177 4.09 2.52 12.10
N ASP A 178 3.20 1.66 11.62
CA ASP A 178 2.04 2.12 10.86
C ASP A 178 1.12 2.98 11.71
N GLY A 179 0.77 4.17 11.19
CA GLY A 179 -0.05 5.13 11.91
C GLY A 179 0.60 5.74 13.16
N THR A 180 1.89 5.52 13.46
CA THR A 180 2.53 6.06 14.69
C THR A 180 3.31 7.35 14.47
N LEU A 181 3.65 7.70 13.22
CA LEU A 181 4.54 8.81 12.87
C LEU A 181 5.95 8.69 13.47
N ALA A 182 6.42 7.46 13.71
CA ALA A 182 7.75 7.18 14.26
C ALA A 182 8.91 7.27 13.22
N GLY A 183 8.59 7.53 11.95
CA GLY A 183 9.52 7.45 10.82
C GLY A 183 9.51 6.06 10.15
N PRO A 184 9.87 5.97 8.86
CA PRO A 184 9.90 4.71 8.11
C PRO A 184 10.97 3.76 8.68
N HIS A 185 10.75 2.46 8.51
CA HIS A 185 11.71 1.44 8.95
C HIS A 185 12.76 1.19 7.85
N LEU A 186 13.77 2.05 7.80
CA LEU A 186 14.78 2.06 6.73
C LEU A 186 15.53 0.73 6.61
N GLU A 187 15.90 0.11 7.73
CA GLU A 187 16.63 -1.16 7.74
C GLU A 187 15.79 -2.29 7.11
N LEU A 188 14.48 -2.32 7.37
CA LEU A 188 13.58 -3.29 6.76
C LEU A 188 13.45 -3.07 5.25
N LEU A 189 13.25 -1.82 4.83
CA LEU A 189 13.13 -1.47 3.42
C LEU A 189 14.39 -1.84 2.64
N THR A 190 15.58 -1.58 3.20
CA THR A 190 16.86 -2.00 2.62
C THR A 190 16.90 -3.50 2.40
N ARG A 191 16.60 -4.30 3.43
CA ARG A 191 16.64 -5.77 3.34
C ARG A 191 15.67 -6.31 2.29
N VAL A 192 14.42 -5.82 2.26
CA VAL A 192 13.42 -6.25 1.26
C VAL A 192 13.85 -5.87 -0.17
N ARG A 193 14.37 -4.66 -0.36
CA ARG A 193 14.83 -4.19 -1.68
C ARG A 193 16.01 -5.02 -2.18
N GLU A 194 17.05 -5.18 -1.36
CA GLU A 194 18.27 -5.91 -1.73
C GLU A 194 18.00 -7.38 -2.06
N ARG A 195 17.02 -7.99 -1.39
CA ARG A 195 16.67 -9.41 -1.59
C ARG A 195 15.74 -9.65 -2.77
N SER A 196 14.85 -8.71 -3.08
CA SER A 196 13.92 -8.89 -4.20
C SER A 196 14.48 -8.43 -5.54
N GLY A 197 15.17 -7.29 -5.60
CA GLY A 197 15.43 -6.61 -6.89
C GLY A 197 14.16 -6.13 -7.62
N VAL A 198 13.01 -6.16 -6.93
CA VAL A 198 11.70 -5.72 -7.43
C VAL A 198 11.42 -4.30 -6.93
N PRO A 199 10.70 -3.43 -7.67
CA PRO A 199 10.25 -2.14 -7.16
C PRO A 199 9.52 -2.26 -5.80
N VAL A 200 9.96 -1.46 -4.83
CA VAL A 200 9.40 -1.45 -3.47
C VAL A 200 8.66 -0.13 -3.21
N LEU A 201 7.43 -0.24 -2.73
CA LEU A 201 6.68 0.83 -2.10
C LEU A 201 6.88 0.76 -0.59
N ALA A 202 7.34 1.85 0.02
CA ALA A 202 7.50 1.95 1.46
C ALA A 202 6.19 2.34 2.14
N ALA A 203 5.84 1.70 3.25
CA ALA A 203 4.70 2.08 4.08
C ALA A 203 4.98 1.93 5.58
N GLY A 204 4.26 2.74 6.37
CA GLY A 204 4.33 2.77 7.82
C GLY A 204 5.31 3.82 8.36
N GLY A 205 4.83 4.64 9.29
CA GLY A 205 5.66 5.56 10.10
C GLY A 205 6.05 6.89 9.47
N ILE A 206 5.92 7.08 8.15
CA ILE A 206 6.32 8.32 7.46
C ILE A 206 5.66 9.55 8.10
N ARG A 207 6.47 10.56 8.44
CA ARG A 207 6.02 11.76 9.16
C ARG A 207 6.46 13.10 8.55
N SER A 208 7.45 13.11 7.65
CA SER A 208 8.10 14.35 7.20
C SER A 208 8.77 14.25 5.83
N GLN A 209 9.18 15.39 5.26
CA GLN A 209 9.95 15.44 4.01
C GLN A 209 11.30 14.72 4.13
N ALA A 210 11.96 14.83 5.29
CA ALA A 210 13.23 14.14 5.53
C ALA A 210 13.08 12.62 5.44
N ASP A 211 11.94 12.08 5.88
CA ASP A 211 11.65 10.65 5.73
C ASP A 211 11.48 10.27 4.26
N LEU A 212 10.82 11.10 3.45
CA LEU A 212 10.67 10.87 2.01
C LEU A 212 12.02 10.87 1.30
N VAL A 213 12.89 11.83 1.62
CA VAL A 213 14.27 11.88 1.10
C VAL A 213 15.06 10.62 1.51
N ALA A 214 14.90 10.15 2.75
CA ALA A 214 15.55 8.93 3.19
C ALA A 214 15.06 7.69 2.42
N VAL A 215 13.74 7.57 2.19
CA VAL A 215 13.14 6.47 1.42
C VAL A 215 13.57 6.53 -0.06
N GLU A 216 13.61 7.73 -0.66
CA GLU A 216 14.13 7.95 -2.01
C GLU A 216 15.61 7.57 -2.11
N GLY A 217 16.42 7.92 -1.11
CA GLY A 217 17.84 7.57 -1.03
C GLY A 217 18.11 6.05 -0.97
N LEU A 218 17.15 5.26 -0.51
CA LEU A 218 17.22 3.78 -0.58
C LEU A 218 16.88 3.25 -1.98
N GLY A 219 16.36 4.08 -2.88
CA GLY A 219 15.89 3.67 -4.20
C GLY A 219 14.56 2.90 -4.16
N CYS A 220 13.67 3.26 -3.22
CA CYS A 220 12.27 2.82 -3.27
C CYS A 220 11.55 3.53 -4.43
N GLU A 221 10.59 2.85 -5.04
CA GLU A 221 9.81 3.42 -6.16
C GLU A 221 8.79 4.46 -5.67
N GLY A 222 8.20 4.20 -4.51
CA GLY A 222 7.21 5.10 -3.95
C GLY A 222 7.03 4.94 -2.45
N ALA A 223 6.23 5.84 -1.88
CA ALA A 223 5.95 5.89 -0.45
C ALA A 223 4.45 6.08 -0.23
N ILE A 224 3.84 5.15 0.51
CA ILE A 224 2.43 5.23 0.90
C ILE A 224 2.31 6.03 2.21
N VAL A 225 1.57 7.15 2.15
CA VAL A 225 1.43 8.07 3.28
C VAL A 225 -0.03 8.32 3.60
N GLY A 226 -0.44 7.93 4.82
CA GLY A 226 -1.78 8.22 5.34
C GLY A 226 -1.74 9.34 6.39
N ARG A 227 -1.49 8.97 7.64
CA ARG A 227 -1.61 9.84 8.82
C ARG A 227 -0.93 11.21 8.69
N ALA A 228 0.29 11.28 8.14
CA ALA A 228 1.01 12.54 8.04
C ALA A 228 0.34 13.57 7.11
N LEU A 229 -0.33 13.11 6.04
CA LEU A 229 -1.11 13.98 5.15
C LEU A 229 -2.45 14.37 5.80
N LEU A 230 -3.11 13.42 6.49
CA LEU A 230 -4.38 13.69 7.18
C LEU A 230 -4.22 14.70 8.33
N GLU A 231 -3.14 14.62 9.09
CA GLU A 231 -2.83 15.55 10.19
C GLU A 231 -2.10 16.83 9.71
N GLY A 232 -1.87 16.99 8.40
CA GLY A 232 -1.20 18.17 7.84
C GLY A 232 0.28 18.34 8.22
N ARG A 233 0.93 17.30 8.77
CA ARG A 233 2.37 17.30 9.05
C ARG A 233 3.20 17.33 7.76
N LEU A 234 2.70 16.63 6.75
CA LEU A 234 3.07 16.84 5.37
C LEU A 234 1.94 17.63 4.71
N PRO A 235 2.21 18.82 4.13
CA PRO A 235 1.20 19.56 3.42
C PRO A 235 0.81 18.80 2.14
N LEU A 236 -0.46 18.90 1.73
CA LEU A 236 -0.92 18.21 0.52
C LEU A 236 -0.16 18.65 -0.73
N SER A 237 0.36 19.88 -0.77
CA SER A 237 1.20 20.38 -1.86
C SER A 237 2.48 19.55 -2.09
N THR A 238 2.91 18.74 -1.12
CA THR A 238 4.00 17.78 -1.31
C THR A 238 3.65 16.72 -2.38
N LEU A 239 2.37 16.42 -2.61
CA LEU A 239 1.94 15.45 -3.63
C LEU A 239 2.39 15.86 -5.03
N ALA A 240 2.18 17.13 -5.41
CA ALA A 240 2.63 17.65 -6.71
C ALA A 240 4.15 17.64 -6.90
N ALA A 241 4.93 17.71 -5.82
CA ALA A 241 6.40 17.68 -5.89
C ALA A 241 6.96 16.26 -6.15
N HIS A 242 6.12 15.23 -6.00
CA HIS A 242 6.45 13.81 -6.10
C HIS A 242 5.53 13.07 -7.08
N GLY A 243 4.83 13.80 -7.95
CA GLY A 243 3.94 13.29 -8.99
C GLY A 243 4.65 13.16 -10.33
#